data_AF-A0A6L6TEC5-F1
#
_entry.id   AF-A0A6L6TEC5-F1
#
_cell.length_a   1.000
_cell.length_b   1.000
_cell.length_c   1.000
_cell.angle_alpha   90.00
_cell.angle_beta   90.00
_cell.angle_gamma   90.00
#
_symmetry.space_group_name_H-M   'P 1'
#
loop_
_entity.id
_entity.type
_entity.pdbx_description
1 polymer ?
#
loop_
_entity_poly.entity_id
_entity_poly.type
_entity_poly.pdbx_seq_one_letter_code
_entity_poly.pdbx_strand_id
1 'polypeptide(L)'
;MAKDSEHPLSELISIAAKAGIGLLPGGGLLTAGYEGLQLLGKQAAAQMERRSQKRYEEFIENVFDGKITPETTEHLTADDYTALLSGCMADMENEKAKYYGRLAAAIGRGEIKGSSRRFMIMTLSQFSEHQLQMLRKSDIASRFDLKPTQGNGSLDAVEILQLSDPVHKHEYAELVARSMYLEGELTPLGQALVRACFDTAELMPSAIGYRSWFAKYVDIIYDSNQVSLIHTLINGFANAGIRSSNRVVSVTDRVSMAQFASPRIMIVGSEGVPDYLAVLKARLKNNDILFVCLEDHSAAIKEHYPDSTILNVDGWSNSEIFDEVLKYITSENGLV
;
A
#
# COMPACT_ATOMS: atom_id res chain seq x y z
N MET A 1 17.33 47.39 -19.91
CA MET A 1 17.40 45.93 -19.71
C MET A 1 16.90 45.63 -18.30
N ALA A 2 15.62 45.29 -18.18
CA ALA A 2 15.09 44.51 -17.07
C ALA A 2 14.00 43.65 -17.72
N LYS A 3 14.27 42.36 -17.79
CA LYS A 3 13.47 41.38 -18.53
C LYS A 3 12.37 40.95 -17.56
N ASP A 4 11.15 41.46 -17.79
CA ASP A 4 9.93 40.87 -17.23
C ASP A 4 9.88 39.41 -17.71
N SER A 5 10.32 38.49 -16.85
CA SER A 5 10.08 37.07 -17.04
C SER A 5 8.72 36.76 -16.44
N GLU A 6 7.68 36.87 -17.27
CA GLU A 6 6.33 36.39 -16.97
C GLU A 6 6.43 34.96 -16.44
N HIS A 7 5.98 34.77 -15.19
CA HIS A 7 6.08 33.48 -14.51
C HIS A 7 5.07 32.52 -15.17
N PRO A 8 5.42 31.25 -15.46
CA PRO A 8 4.52 30.27 -16.08
C PRO A 8 3.19 30.09 -15.33
N LEU A 9 3.15 30.39 -14.03
CA LEU A 9 1.92 30.37 -13.24
C LEU A 9 1.06 31.64 -13.37
N SER A 10 1.64 32.80 -13.67
CA SER A 10 0.83 33.97 -14.06
C SER A 10 0.15 33.73 -15.41
N GLU A 11 0.86 33.07 -16.33
CA GLU A 11 0.25 32.57 -17.56
C GLU A 11 -0.71 31.41 -17.29
N LEU A 12 -0.41 30.39 -16.47
CA LEU A 12 -1.32 29.27 -16.17
C LEU A 12 -2.56 29.70 -15.38
N ILE A 13 -2.45 30.64 -14.45
CA ILE A 13 -3.61 31.25 -13.78
C ILE A 13 -4.37 32.09 -14.80
N SER A 14 -3.69 32.81 -15.71
CA SER A 14 -4.36 33.52 -16.80
C SER A 14 -4.95 32.59 -17.86
N ILE A 15 -4.40 31.40 -18.09
CA ILE A 15 -4.78 30.38 -19.09
C ILE A 15 -5.87 29.50 -18.50
N ALA A 16 -5.84 29.19 -17.20
CA ALA A 16 -6.93 28.54 -16.48
C ALA A 16 -8.09 29.52 -16.28
N ALA A 17 -7.81 30.80 -15.98
CA ALA A 17 -8.84 31.85 -15.97
C ALA A 17 -9.34 32.17 -17.39
N LYS A 18 -8.49 32.15 -18.43
CA LYS A 18 -8.91 32.28 -19.84
C LYS A 18 -9.49 30.99 -20.40
N ALA A 19 -9.26 29.81 -19.84
CA ALA A 19 -9.97 28.58 -20.21
C ALA A 19 -11.33 28.53 -19.50
N GLY A 20 -11.41 29.06 -18.28
CA GLY A 20 -12.67 29.35 -17.58
C GLY A 20 -13.49 30.48 -18.21
N ILE A 21 -12.88 31.35 -19.03
CA ILE A 21 -13.54 32.45 -19.75
C ILE A 21 -13.53 32.24 -21.29
N GLY A 22 -12.85 31.21 -21.79
CA GLY A 22 -12.52 31.00 -23.20
C GLY A 22 -13.17 29.77 -23.82
N LEU A 23 -14.31 29.35 -23.27
CA LEU A 23 -15.37 28.67 -24.01
C LEU A 23 -16.04 29.65 -25.00
N LEU A 24 -15.23 30.33 -25.82
CA LEU A 24 -15.70 31.08 -26.97
C LEU A 24 -15.69 30.15 -28.18
N PRO A 25 -16.79 30.12 -28.96
CA PRO A 25 -16.87 29.28 -30.15
C PRO A 25 -15.81 29.72 -31.16
N GLY A 26 -14.81 28.87 -31.44
CA GLY A 26 -13.85 29.10 -32.54
C GLY A 26 -12.34 28.95 -32.26
N GLY A 27 -11.90 28.37 -31.14
CA GLY A 27 -10.46 28.12 -30.87
C GLY A 27 -9.88 26.93 -31.65
N GLY A 28 -9.11 27.23 -32.69
CA GLY A 28 -8.69 26.33 -33.78
C GLY A 28 -7.67 25.21 -33.53
N LEU A 29 -7.70 24.53 -32.38
CA LEU A 29 -6.92 23.29 -32.16
C LEU A 29 -7.80 22.05 -31.91
N LEU A 30 -9.10 22.25 -31.65
CA LEU A 30 -10.09 21.16 -31.53
C LEU A 30 -10.97 21.01 -32.79
N THR A 31 -10.89 21.93 -33.75
CA THR A 31 -11.75 21.96 -34.94
C THR A 31 -11.36 20.96 -36.03
N ALA A 32 -10.11 20.50 -36.09
CA ALA A 32 -9.69 19.58 -37.17
C ALA A 32 -10.27 18.15 -37.03
N GLY A 33 -10.68 17.73 -35.83
CA GLY A 33 -11.47 16.51 -35.63
C GLY A 33 -12.99 16.74 -35.69
N TYR A 34 -13.43 18.00 -35.60
CA TYR A 34 -14.83 18.38 -35.42
C TYR A 34 -15.63 18.32 -36.73
N GLU A 35 -14.99 18.56 -37.87
CA GLU A 35 -15.64 18.47 -39.19
C GLU A 35 -15.93 17.02 -39.63
N GLY A 36 -15.20 16.03 -39.10
CA GLY A 36 -15.50 14.60 -39.31
C GLY A 36 -16.62 14.07 -38.40
N LEU A 37 -16.86 14.72 -37.25
CA LEU A 37 -17.82 14.31 -36.23
C LEU A 37 -19.21 14.93 -36.37
N GLN A 38 -19.40 15.98 -37.17
CA GLN A 38 -20.75 16.51 -37.48
C GLN A 38 -21.65 15.50 -38.23
N LEU A 39 -21.09 14.38 -38.69
CA LEU A 39 -21.85 13.24 -39.24
C LEU A 39 -22.36 12.27 -38.15
N LEU A 40 -21.92 12.40 -36.90
CA LEU A 40 -22.41 11.61 -35.75
C LEU A 40 -23.19 12.56 -34.82
N GLY A 41 -24.49 12.30 -34.67
CA GLY A 41 -25.50 13.29 -34.28
C GLY A 41 -25.20 14.18 -33.07
N LYS A 42 -25.84 15.37 -33.02
CA LYS A 42 -25.67 16.45 -32.01
C LYS A 42 -25.50 15.99 -30.55
N GLN A 43 -26.09 14.86 -30.17
CA GLN A 43 -25.93 14.26 -28.84
C GLN A 43 -24.52 13.69 -28.59
N ALA A 44 -23.88 13.08 -29.59
CA ALA A 44 -22.50 12.59 -29.50
C ALA A 44 -21.51 13.76 -29.37
N ALA A 45 -21.69 14.82 -30.15
CA ALA A 45 -20.89 16.05 -30.04
C ALA A 45 -21.02 16.70 -28.65
N ALA A 46 -22.25 16.87 -28.15
CA ALA A 46 -22.49 17.42 -26.82
C ALA A 46 -21.95 16.52 -25.69
N GLN A 47 -21.98 15.20 -25.88
CA GLN A 47 -21.40 14.25 -24.93
C GLN A 47 -19.87 14.30 -24.95
N MET A 48 -19.24 14.45 -26.12
CA MET A 48 -17.80 14.65 -26.25
C MET A 48 -17.37 15.95 -25.59
N GLU A 49 -18.10 17.05 -25.80
CA GLU A 49 -17.83 18.34 -25.17
C GLU A 49 -17.89 18.26 -23.64
N ARG A 50 -18.95 17.65 -23.07
CA ARG A 50 -19.06 17.43 -21.62
C ARG A 50 -17.94 16.55 -21.08
N ARG A 51 -17.53 15.52 -21.82
CA ARG A 51 -16.42 14.64 -21.44
C ARG A 51 -15.09 15.39 -21.43
N SER A 52 -14.80 16.15 -22.48
CA SER A 52 -13.60 16.98 -22.57
C SER A 52 -13.54 18.02 -21.45
N GLN A 53 -14.66 18.69 -21.15
CA GLN A 53 -14.75 19.65 -20.06
C GLN A 53 -14.44 19.00 -18.71
N LYS A 54 -15.08 17.86 -18.40
CA LYS A 54 -14.84 17.14 -17.14
C LYS A 54 -13.37 16.71 -17.00
N ARG A 55 -12.75 16.20 -18.06
CA ARG A 55 -11.33 15.82 -18.03
C ARG A 55 -10.42 17.01 -17.81
N TYR A 56 -10.75 18.15 -18.43
CA TYR A 56 -9.98 19.36 -18.24
C TYR A 56 -10.06 19.83 -16.79
N GLU A 57 -11.26 19.87 -16.21
CA GLU A 57 -11.47 20.20 -14.80
C GLU A 57 -10.71 19.25 -13.87
N GLU A 58 -10.81 17.94 -14.08
CA GLU A 58 -10.14 16.93 -13.26
C GLU A 58 -8.61 16.99 -13.40
N PHE A 59 -8.09 17.25 -14.61
CA PHE A 59 -6.67 17.49 -14.83
C PHE A 59 -6.20 18.70 -14.03
N ILE A 60 -6.87 19.84 -14.17
CA ILE A 60 -6.51 21.09 -13.50
C ILE A 60 -6.59 20.93 -11.98
N GLU A 61 -7.66 20.35 -11.45
CA GLU A 61 -7.82 20.07 -10.03
C GLU A 61 -6.62 19.28 -9.49
N ASN A 62 -6.22 18.21 -10.17
CA ASN A 62 -5.12 17.35 -9.75
C ASN A 62 -3.73 18.00 -9.92
N VAL A 63 -3.56 18.95 -10.87
CA VAL A 63 -2.35 19.77 -10.95
C VAL A 63 -2.21 20.64 -9.70
N PHE A 64 -3.28 21.33 -9.31
CA PHE A 64 -3.23 22.31 -8.21
C PHE A 64 -3.32 21.69 -6.81
N ASP A 65 -4.05 20.58 -6.65
CA ASP A 65 -4.08 19.82 -5.38
C ASP A 65 -2.69 19.28 -5.01
N GLY A 66 -1.85 19.03 -6.02
CA GLY A 66 -0.44 18.69 -5.87
C GLY A 66 0.46 19.77 -5.24
N LYS A 67 -0.11 20.84 -4.67
CA LYS A 67 0.58 21.94 -3.96
C LYS A 67 1.71 22.58 -4.76
N ILE A 68 1.48 22.74 -6.05
CA ILE A 68 2.42 23.44 -6.92
C ILE A 68 2.32 24.95 -6.66
N THR A 69 3.42 25.56 -6.25
CA THR A 69 3.61 27.03 -6.24
C THR A 69 4.48 27.48 -7.42
N PRO A 70 4.45 28.77 -7.82
CA PRO A 70 5.34 29.33 -8.85
C PRO A 70 6.79 28.92 -8.66
N GLU A 71 7.30 28.99 -7.43
CA GLU A 71 8.68 28.66 -7.07
C GLU A 71 8.99 27.17 -7.26
N THR A 72 8.00 26.30 -7.09
CA THR A 72 8.12 24.85 -7.32
C THR A 72 7.79 24.43 -8.74
N THR A 73 7.63 25.33 -9.72
CA THR A 73 7.32 24.95 -11.14
C THR A 73 8.50 25.03 -12.09
N GLU A 74 9.69 25.42 -11.63
CA GLU A 74 10.86 25.58 -12.50
C GLU A 74 11.15 24.34 -13.36
N HIS A 75 10.74 23.17 -12.88
CA HIS A 75 10.94 21.91 -13.58
C HIS A 75 9.85 21.56 -14.61
N LEU A 76 8.65 22.16 -14.59
CA LEU A 76 7.59 21.87 -15.56
C LEU A 76 7.65 22.86 -16.73
N THR A 77 8.09 22.40 -17.89
CA THR A 77 8.14 23.25 -19.09
C THR A 77 6.77 23.39 -19.75
N ALA A 78 6.58 24.46 -20.53
CA ALA A 78 5.36 24.64 -21.33
C ALA A 78 5.10 23.47 -22.30
N ASP A 79 6.16 22.89 -22.87
CA ASP A 79 6.09 21.73 -23.75
C ASP A 79 5.61 20.47 -23.00
N ASP A 80 6.16 20.22 -21.80
CA ASP A 80 5.76 19.08 -20.96
C ASP A 80 4.28 19.19 -20.54
N TYR A 81 3.87 20.39 -20.11
CA TYR A 81 2.48 20.66 -19.74
C TYR A 81 1.54 20.46 -20.93
N THR A 82 1.89 21.00 -22.10
CA THR A 82 1.10 20.86 -23.32
C THR A 82 0.99 19.40 -23.75
N ALA A 83 2.08 18.63 -23.64
CA ALA A 83 2.08 17.20 -23.96
C ALA A 83 1.17 16.40 -23.01
N LEU A 84 1.21 16.68 -21.71
CA LEU A 84 0.35 16.03 -20.72
C LEU A 84 -1.13 16.38 -20.91
N LEU A 85 -1.45 17.66 -21.10
CA LEU A 85 -2.82 18.10 -21.34
C LEU A 85 -3.36 17.52 -22.65
N SER A 86 -2.58 17.55 -23.72
CA SER A 86 -2.98 16.98 -25.01
C SER A 86 -3.18 15.47 -24.91
N GLY A 87 -2.30 14.77 -24.20
CA GLY A 87 -2.46 13.34 -23.88
C GLY A 87 -3.76 13.07 -23.14
N CYS A 88 -4.04 13.82 -22.07
CA CYS A 88 -5.28 13.72 -21.31
C CYS A 88 -6.54 13.96 -22.15
N MET A 89 -6.51 14.94 -23.06
CA MET A 89 -7.66 15.24 -23.92
C MET A 89 -7.89 14.16 -24.98
N ALA A 90 -6.82 13.57 -25.51
CA ALA A 90 -6.88 12.54 -26.54
C ALA A 90 -7.16 11.13 -25.97
N ASP A 91 -6.95 10.90 -24.68
CA ASP A 91 -7.14 9.60 -24.05
C ASP A 91 -8.57 9.07 -24.20
N MET A 92 -8.75 7.77 -24.40
CA MET A 92 -10.09 7.18 -24.43
C MET A 92 -10.66 6.92 -23.03
N GLU A 93 -9.80 6.74 -22.03
CA GLU A 93 -10.17 6.46 -20.64
C GLU A 93 -10.31 7.76 -19.85
N ASN A 94 -11.48 7.99 -19.28
CA ASN A 94 -11.72 9.24 -18.53
C ASN A 94 -11.00 9.21 -17.18
N GLU A 95 -10.85 8.02 -16.62
CA GLU A 95 -10.29 7.69 -15.32
C GLU A 95 -8.83 8.16 -15.19
N LYS A 96 -8.13 8.28 -16.32
CA LYS A 96 -6.72 8.67 -16.37
C LYS A 96 -6.48 10.17 -16.24
N ALA A 97 -7.52 11.01 -16.34
CA ALA A 97 -7.37 12.48 -16.29
C ALA A 97 -6.62 12.95 -15.04
N LYS A 98 -6.94 12.36 -13.87
CA LYS A 98 -6.24 12.62 -12.61
C LYS A 98 -4.74 12.29 -12.67
N TYR A 99 -4.34 11.21 -13.36
CA TYR A 99 -2.94 10.79 -13.44
C TYR A 99 -2.10 11.74 -14.26
N TYR A 100 -2.66 12.29 -15.33
CA TYR A 100 -2.01 13.34 -16.09
C TYR A 100 -1.75 14.59 -15.24
N GLY A 101 -2.75 15.02 -14.47
CA GLY A 101 -2.62 16.18 -13.59
C GLY A 101 -1.58 15.96 -12.48
N ARG A 102 -1.60 14.78 -11.85
CA ARG A 102 -0.63 14.43 -10.80
C ARG A 102 0.79 14.25 -11.31
N LEU A 103 0.95 13.66 -12.50
CA LEU A 103 2.25 13.56 -13.16
C LEU A 103 2.81 14.96 -13.48
N ALA A 104 1.98 15.88 -13.97
CA ALA A 104 2.38 17.28 -14.15
C ALA A 104 2.82 17.91 -12.84
N ALA A 105 2.11 17.63 -11.74
CA ALA A 105 2.47 18.13 -10.42
C ALA A 105 3.79 17.57 -9.88
N ALA A 106 4.01 16.26 -10.03
CA ALA A 106 5.27 15.61 -9.65
C ALA A 106 6.46 16.14 -10.47
N ILE A 107 6.26 16.39 -11.78
CA ILE A 107 7.27 17.04 -12.62
C ILE A 107 7.55 18.45 -12.15
N GLY A 108 6.49 19.24 -11.85
CA GLY A 108 6.62 20.58 -11.28
C GLY A 108 7.50 20.55 -10.05
N ARG A 109 7.13 19.78 -9.03
CA ARG A 109 7.88 19.61 -7.77
C ARG A 109 9.31 19.06 -7.93
N GLY A 110 9.72 18.68 -9.13
CA GLY A 110 11.06 18.17 -9.40
C GLY A 110 11.28 16.74 -8.92
N GLU A 111 10.21 16.00 -8.64
CA GLU A 111 10.28 14.58 -8.26
C GLU A 111 10.70 13.72 -9.46
N ILE A 112 10.43 14.20 -10.68
CA ILE A 112 10.80 13.56 -11.95
C ILE A 112 11.78 14.44 -12.71
N LYS A 113 13.01 13.94 -12.92
CA LYS A 113 14.13 14.70 -13.50
C LYS A 113 14.66 14.08 -14.80
N GLY A 114 15.20 14.94 -15.66
CA GLY A 114 15.99 14.54 -16.83
C GLY A 114 15.21 13.71 -17.86
N SER A 115 15.88 12.71 -18.44
CA SER A 115 15.37 11.86 -19.53
C SER A 115 14.15 11.01 -19.15
N SER A 116 13.94 10.75 -17.85
CA SER A 116 12.81 9.97 -17.36
C SER A 116 11.46 10.67 -17.58
N ARG A 117 11.44 12.01 -17.61
CA ARG A 117 10.23 12.82 -17.72
C ARG A 117 9.46 12.54 -19.01
N ARG A 118 10.10 12.75 -20.16
CA ARG A 118 9.45 12.57 -21.46
C ARG A 118 9.03 11.13 -21.67
N PHE A 119 9.85 10.19 -21.19
CA PHE A 119 9.51 8.77 -21.18
C PHE A 119 8.24 8.50 -20.36
N MET A 120 8.11 9.05 -19.15
CA MET A 120 6.91 8.88 -18.32
C MET A 120 5.67 9.52 -18.95
N ILE A 121 5.77 10.72 -19.52
CA ILE A 121 4.66 11.37 -20.24
C ILE A 121 4.16 10.48 -21.38
N MET A 122 5.08 9.95 -22.20
CA MET A 122 4.73 9.04 -23.30
C MET A 122 4.20 7.69 -22.80
N THR A 123 4.72 7.20 -21.69
CA THR A 123 4.31 5.92 -21.11
C THR A 123 2.90 6.01 -20.55
N LEU A 124 2.58 7.09 -19.83
CA LEU A 124 1.25 7.31 -19.27
C LEU A 124 0.17 7.35 -20.37
N SER A 125 0.45 7.93 -21.54
CA SER A 125 -0.51 7.94 -22.65
C SER A 125 -0.70 6.61 -23.36
N GLN A 126 0.15 5.64 -23.09
CA GLN A 126 0.11 4.35 -23.75
C GLN A 126 -0.38 3.23 -22.82
N PHE A 127 -0.44 3.47 -21.52
CA PHE A 127 -0.99 2.51 -20.55
C PHE A 127 -2.49 2.61 -20.41
N SER A 128 -3.12 1.46 -20.19
CA SER A 128 -4.50 1.41 -19.72
C SER A 128 -4.60 1.87 -18.27
N GLU A 129 -5.81 2.28 -17.83
CA GLU A 129 -6.11 2.47 -16.41
C GLU A 129 -5.76 1.21 -15.61
N HIS A 130 -6.11 0.04 -16.15
CA HIS A 130 -5.87 -1.24 -15.49
C HIS A 130 -4.37 -1.50 -15.29
N GLN A 131 -3.53 -1.21 -16.28
CA GLN A 131 -2.07 -1.29 -16.17
C GLN A 131 -1.52 -0.37 -15.06
N LEU A 132 -2.05 0.85 -14.92
CA LEU A 132 -1.68 1.74 -13.81
C LEU A 132 -2.07 1.16 -12.45
N GLN A 133 -3.25 0.53 -12.35
CA GLN A 133 -3.68 -0.18 -11.15
C GLN A 133 -2.82 -1.43 -10.86
N MET A 134 -2.32 -2.12 -11.89
CA MET A 134 -1.37 -3.23 -11.72
C MET A 134 -0.07 -2.72 -11.10
N LEU A 135 0.52 -1.65 -11.67
CA LEU A 135 1.74 -1.06 -11.13
C LEU A 135 1.55 -0.60 -9.67
N ARG A 136 0.40 0.01 -9.36
CA ARG A 136 0.03 0.41 -8.00
C ARG A 136 -0.03 -0.79 -7.05
N LYS A 137 -0.71 -1.88 -7.42
CA LYS A 137 -0.79 -3.10 -6.60
C LYS A 137 0.60 -3.69 -6.35
N SER A 138 1.43 -3.78 -7.38
CA SER A 138 2.81 -4.26 -7.27
C SER A 138 3.67 -3.38 -6.38
N ASP A 139 3.58 -2.05 -6.51
CA ASP A 139 4.32 -1.12 -5.65
C ASP A 139 3.91 -1.26 -4.18
N ILE A 140 2.61 -1.44 -3.89
CA ILE A 140 2.12 -1.70 -2.53
C ILE A 140 2.67 -3.04 -2.01
N ALA A 141 2.58 -4.12 -2.78
CA ALA A 141 3.12 -5.42 -2.39
C ALA A 141 4.65 -5.41 -2.17
N SER A 142 5.38 -4.57 -2.93
CA SER A 142 6.83 -4.43 -2.76
C SER A 142 7.23 -3.69 -1.47
N ARG A 143 6.33 -2.88 -0.90
CA ARG A 143 6.60 -2.04 0.29
C ARG A 143 5.98 -2.58 1.57
N PHE A 144 4.91 -3.36 1.45
CA PHE A 144 4.14 -3.84 2.56
C PHE A 144 4.13 -5.36 2.59
N ASP A 145 4.25 -5.92 3.79
CA ASP A 145 4.11 -7.36 3.98
C ASP A 145 2.62 -7.74 3.99
N LEU A 146 2.07 -8.08 2.81
CA LEU A 146 0.63 -8.22 2.62
C LEU A 146 0.11 -9.58 3.07
N LYS A 147 -1.04 -9.55 3.75
CA LYS A 147 -1.77 -10.75 4.14
C LYS A 147 -2.54 -11.35 2.96
N PRO A 148 -2.21 -12.58 2.52
CA PRO A 148 -3.02 -13.29 1.54
C PRO A 148 -4.39 -13.67 2.12
N THR A 149 -5.33 -13.97 1.21
CA THR A 149 -6.66 -14.45 1.58
C THR A 149 -6.59 -15.79 2.32
N GLN A 150 -5.60 -16.63 1.98
CA GLN A 150 -5.37 -17.93 2.61
C GLN A 150 -3.88 -18.14 2.91
N GLY A 151 -3.60 -18.82 4.01
CA GLY A 151 -2.24 -19.15 4.46
C GLY A 151 -1.52 -18.03 5.21
N ASN A 152 -0.26 -18.31 5.59
CA ASN A 152 0.60 -17.43 6.40
C ASN A 152 1.71 -16.74 5.57
N GLY A 153 1.66 -16.89 4.24
CA GLY A 153 2.65 -16.30 3.33
C GLY A 153 2.56 -14.78 3.22
N SER A 154 3.31 -14.23 2.29
CA SER A 154 3.17 -12.85 1.83
C SER A 154 2.89 -12.86 0.34
N LEU A 155 2.29 -11.79 -0.19
CA LEU A 155 2.13 -11.62 -1.63
C LEU A 155 3.27 -10.76 -2.17
N ASP A 156 4.02 -11.29 -3.13
CA ASP A 156 5.01 -10.50 -3.86
C ASP A 156 4.38 -9.55 -4.90
N ALA A 157 5.25 -8.77 -5.55
CA ALA A 157 4.86 -7.75 -6.53
C ALA A 157 4.08 -8.30 -7.74
N VAL A 158 4.25 -9.57 -8.11
CA VAL A 158 3.57 -10.19 -9.27
C VAL A 158 2.44 -11.10 -8.81
N GLU A 159 2.60 -11.81 -7.71
CA GLU A 159 1.57 -12.67 -7.11
C GLU A 159 0.28 -11.89 -6.83
N ILE A 160 0.39 -10.65 -6.35
CA ILE A 160 -0.78 -9.78 -6.10
C ILE A 160 -1.59 -9.48 -7.37
N LEU A 161 -0.98 -9.57 -8.55
CA LEU A 161 -1.65 -9.28 -9.82
C LEU A 161 -2.58 -10.41 -10.26
N GLN A 162 -2.44 -11.62 -9.69
CA GLN A 162 -3.30 -12.78 -9.97
C GLN A 162 -3.50 -13.00 -11.49
N LEU A 163 -2.39 -13.09 -12.22
CA LEU A 163 -2.32 -13.19 -13.69
C LEU A 163 -2.85 -14.53 -14.24
N SER A 164 -4.12 -14.83 -13.99
CA SER A 164 -4.81 -16.03 -14.46
C SER A 164 -5.40 -15.84 -15.86
N ASP A 165 -5.94 -14.64 -16.12
CA ASP A 165 -6.58 -14.27 -17.38
C ASP A 165 -5.56 -13.93 -18.50
N PRO A 166 -5.78 -14.37 -19.76
CA PRO A 166 -4.88 -14.07 -20.88
C PRO A 166 -4.69 -12.58 -21.17
N VAL A 167 -5.72 -11.74 -20.96
CA VAL A 167 -5.64 -10.29 -21.18
C VAL A 167 -4.73 -9.67 -20.12
N HIS A 168 -4.89 -10.05 -18.85
CA HIS A 168 -4.00 -9.56 -17.78
C HIS A 168 -2.55 -9.98 -17.98
N LYS A 169 -2.31 -11.19 -18.50
CA LYS A 169 -0.95 -11.65 -18.86
C LYS A 169 -0.35 -10.81 -19.99
N HIS A 170 -1.16 -10.45 -20.98
CA HIS A 170 -0.73 -9.59 -22.08
C HIS A 170 -0.40 -8.19 -21.57
N GLU A 171 -1.28 -7.58 -20.76
CA GLU A 171 -1.02 -6.27 -20.16
C GLU A 171 0.23 -6.25 -19.30
N TYR A 172 0.48 -7.30 -18.50
CA TYR A 172 1.72 -7.46 -17.75
C TYR A 172 2.94 -7.55 -18.67
N ALA A 173 2.86 -8.31 -19.76
CA ALA A 173 3.96 -8.43 -20.72
C ALA A 173 4.31 -7.08 -21.38
N GLU A 174 3.32 -6.22 -21.63
CA GLU A 174 3.55 -4.85 -22.11
C GLU A 174 4.25 -3.97 -21.07
N LEU A 175 3.87 -4.10 -19.79
CA LEU A 175 4.56 -3.41 -18.68
C LEU A 175 6.04 -3.84 -18.61
N VAL A 176 6.33 -5.14 -18.76
CA VAL A 176 7.69 -5.67 -18.84
C VAL A 176 8.44 -5.12 -20.06
N ALA A 177 7.82 -5.13 -21.25
CA ALA A 177 8.42 -4.64 -22.49
C ALA A 177 8.77 -3.13 -22.44
N ARG A 178 8.11 -2.38 -21.55
CA ARG A 178 8.36 -0.96 -21.29
C ARG A 178 9.25 -0.72 -20.07
N SER A 179 9.93 -1.75 -19.58
CA SER A 179 10.87 -1.66 -18.46
C SER A 179 10.24 -1.21 -17.14
N MET A 180 8.94 -1.42 -16.95
CA MET A 180 8.30 -1.21 -15.64
C MET A 180 8.65 -2.33 -14.66
N TYR A 181 8.89 -3.53 -15.18
CA TYR A 181 9.35 -4.67 -14.40
C TYR A 181 10.68 -5.19 -14.91
N LEU A 182 11.50 -5.72 -14.01
CA LEU A 182 12.72 -6.46 -14.30
C LEU A 182 12.78 -7.66 -13.36
N GLU A 183 12.96 -8.86 -13.89
CA GLU A 183 13.08 -10.10 -13.10
C GLU A 183 11.93 -10.35 -12.11
N GLY A 184 10.72 -9.89 -12.44
CA GLY A 184 9.54 -10.02 -11.59
C GLY A 184 9.40 -8.95 -10.51
N GLU A 185 10.28 -7.95 -10.49
CA GLU A 185 10.18 -6.83 -9.56
C GLU A 185 9.85 -5.52 -10.27
N LEU A 186 9.16 -4.62 -9.58
CA LEU A 186 8.87 -3.29 -10.09
C LEU A 186 10.16 -2.47 -10.11
N THR A 187 10.53 -1.93 -11.27
CA THR A 187 11.75 -1.14 -11.42
C THR A 187 11.63 0.21 -10.71
N PRO A 188 12.75 0.90 -10.40
CA PRO A 188 12.70 2.26 -9.87
C PRO A 188 11.91 3.23 -10.76
N LEU A 189 11.90 2.98 -12.08
CA LEU A 189 11.12 3.76 -13.03
C LEU A 189 9.60 3.52 -12.86
N GLY A 190 9.19 2.26 -12.72
CA GLY A 190 7.80 1.91 -12.42
C GLY A 190 7.34 2.48 -11.08
N GLN A 191 8.15 2.35 -10.04
CA GLN A 191 7.87 2.92 -8.72
C GLN A 191 7.74 4.46 -8.77
N ALA A 192 8.61 5.14 -9.52
CA ALA A 192 8.54 6.58 -9.66
C ALA A 192 7.28 7.03 -10.41
N LEU A 193 6.86 6.30 -11.44
CA LEU A 193 5.59 6.58 -12.14
C LEU A 193 4.39 6.38 -11.20
N VAL A 194 4.36 5.30 -10.41
CA VAL A 194 3.30 5.05 -9.43
C VAL A 194 3.24 6.18 -8.40
N ARG A 195 4.37 6.57 -7.80
CA ARG A 195 4.40 7.66 -6.81
C ARG A 195 4.02 9.02 -7.39
N ALA A 196 4.22 9.22 -8.69
CA ALA A 196 3.78 10.43 -9.37
C ALA A 196 2.28 10.44 -9.71
N CYS A 197 1.65 9.28 -9.83
CA CYS A 197 0.23 9.16 -10.22
C CYS A 197 -0.71 8.95 -9.03
N PHE A 198 -0.23 8.45 -7.89
CA PHE A 198 -1.05 8.05 -6.76
C PHE A 198 -0.63 8.75 -5.47
N ASP A 199 -1.62 9.16 -4.68
CA ASP A 199 -1.35 9.77 -3.38
C ASP A 199 -0.98 8.73 -2.33
N THR A 200 -0.38 9.18 -1.23
CA THR A 200 0.02 8.28 -0.12
C THR A 200 -1.15 7.43 0.39
N ALA A 201 -2.37 7.99 0.46
CA ALA A 201 -3.55 7.26 0.90
C ALA A 201 -3.96 6.14 -0.07
N GLU A 202 -3.83 6.35 -1.38
CA GLU A 202 -4.08 5.31 -2.40
C GLU A 202 -2.97 4.26 -2.44
N LEU A 203 -1.80 4.60 -1.93
CA LEU A 203 -0.63 3.75 -1.84
C LEU A 203 -0.55 2.93 -0.53
N MET A 204 -1.67 2.83 0.19
CA MET A 204 -1.83 1.97 1.36
C MET A 204 -2.48 0.61 1.01
N PRO A 205 -2.17 -0.48 1.74
CA PRO A 205 -2.79 -1.80 1.55
C PRO A 205 -4.33 -1.77 1.53
N SER A 206 -4.94 -0.98 2.41
CA SER A 206 -6.39 -0.85 2.51
C SER A 206 -7.03 -0.32 1.24
N ALA A 207 -6.32 0.51 0.48
CA ALA A 207 -6.81 1.14 -0.73
C ALA A 207 -6.90 0.19 -1.93
N ILE A 208 -6.31 -1.01 -1.81
CA ILE A 208 -6.47 -2.13 -2.75
C ILE A 208 -7.23 -3.33 -2.13
N GLY A 209 -7.87 -3.14 -0.97
CA GLY A 209 -8.66 -4.16 -0.29
C GLY A 209 -7.84 -5.18 0.50
N TYR A 210 -6.56 -4.92 0.73
CA TYR A 210 -5.66 -5.80 1.50
C TYR A 210 -5.36 -5.24 2.89
N ARG A 211 -4.80 -6.10 3.74
CA ARG A 211 -4.22 -5.71 5.03
C ARG A 211 -2.77 -6.14 5.05
N SER A 212 -1.93 -5.38 5.74
CA SER A 212 -0.59 -5.85 6.06
C SER A 212 -0.62 -6.77 7.27
N TRP A 213 0.30 -7.72 7.29
CA TRP A 213 0.67 -8.40 8.51
C TRP A 213 1.21 -7.41 9.53
N PHE A 214 0.94 -7.68 10.79
CA PHE A 214 1.62 -7.04 11.90
C PHE A 214 3.13 -7.32 11.79
N ALA A 215 3.93 -6.30 12.03
CA ALA A 215 5.38 -6.34 11.77
C ALA A 215 6.11 -7.41 12.59
N LYS A 216 5.53 -7.84 13.72
CA LYS A 216 6.12 -8.82 14.62
C LYS A 216 5.38 -10.16 14.53
N TYR A 217 6.16 -11.24 14.67
CA TYR A 217 5.65 -12.61 14.76
C TYR A 217 5.43 -12.97 16.23
N VAL A 218 4.26 -13.54 16.53
CA VAL A 218 3.94 -14.06 17.87
C VAL A 218 4.42 -15.50 17.97
N ASP A 219 5.19 -15.83 19.01
CA ASP A 219 5.50 -17.23 19.34
C ASP A 219 4.66 -17.71 20.52
N ILE A 220 3.83 -18.72 20.30
CA ILE A 220 2.98 -19.35 21.31
C ILE A 220 3.70 -20.61 21.80
N ILE A 221 4.19 -20.57 23.03
CA ILE A 221 4.76 -21.71 23.73
C ILE A 221 3.69 -22.24 24.67
N TYR A 222 3.49 -23.55 24.71
CA TYR A 222 2.46 -24.14 25.58
C TYR A 222 2.95 -25.43 26.22
N ASP A 223 2.61 -25.64 27.48
CA ASP A 223 2.78 -26.93 28.18
C ASP A 223 1.47 -27.72 28.31
N SER A 224 0.36 -27.07 27.95
CA SER A 224 -0.99 -27.55 28.22
C SER A 224 -1.55 -28.41 27.09
N ASN A 225 -2.47 -29.32 27.43
CA ASN A 225 -3.29 -30.07 26.49
C ASN A 225 -4.53 -29.28 25.99
N GLN A 226 -4.63 -27.98 26.27
CA GLN A 226 -5.72 -27.11 25.80
C GLN A 226 -5.60 -26.76 24.31
N VAL A 227 -5.76 -27.76 23.44
CA VAL A 227 -5.74 -27.61 21.98
C VAL A 227 -6.78 -26.59 21.49
N SER A 228 -7.94 -26.53 22.14
CA SER A 228 -9.01 -25.58 21.79
C SER A 228 -8.59 -24.12 21.96
N LEU A 229 -7.87 -23.81 23.04
CA LEU A 229 -7.35 -22.46 23.31
C LEU A 229 -6.26 -22.10 22.29
N ILE A 230 -5.32 -23.01 22.04
CA ILE A 230 -4.25 -22.79 21.05
C ILE A 230 -4.83 -22.51 19.67
N HIS A 231 -5.82 -23.29 19.23
CA HIS A 231 -6.52 -23.03 17.96
C HIS A 231 -7.27 -21.69 17.97
N THR A 232 -7.88 -21.31 19.10
CA THR A 232 -8.56 -20.02 19.22
C THR A 232 -7.58 -18.87 19.04
N LEU A 233 -6.41 -18.94 19.69
CA LEU A 233 -5.36 -17.93 19.57
C LEU A 233 -4.80 -17.85 18.14
N ILE A 234 -4.45 -18.98 17.52
CA ILE A 234 -3.91 -19.01 16.15
C ILE A 234 -4.90 -18.41 15.15
N ASN A 235 -6.16 -18.84 15.21
CA ASN A 235 -7.19 -18.33 14.31
C ASN A 235 -7.50 -16.85 14.58
N GLY A 236 -7.55 -16.47 15.85
CA GLY A 236 -7.73 -15.08 16.28
C GLY A 236 -6.61 -14.17 15.77
N PHE A 237 -5.34 -14.57 15.92
CA PHE A 237 -4.20 -13.83 15.39
C PHE A 237 -4.24 -13.73 13.87
N ALA A 238 -4.51 -14.83 13.17
CA ALA A 238 -4.65 -14.80 11.71
C ALA A 238 -5.74 -13.80 11.28
N ASN A 239 -6.89 -13.78 11.95
CA ASN A 239 -7.98 -12.83 11.68
C ASN A 239 -7.60 -11.37 12.00
N ALA A 240 -6.82 -11.17 13.06
CA ALA A 240 -6.26 -9.87 13.44
C ALA A 240 -5.10 -9.41 12.54
N GLY A 241 -4.64 -10.25 11.61
CA GLY A 241 -3.49 -9.93 10.75
C GLY A 241 -2.15 -10.06 11.46
N ILE A 242 -2.05 -10.97 12.44
CA ILE A 242 -0.82 -11.26 13.17
C ILE A 242 -0.39 -12.68 12.82
N ARG A 243 0.90 -12.86 12.48
CA ARG A 243 1.44 -14.20 12.26
C ARG A 243 1.83 -14.82 13.59
N SER A 244 1.48 -16.09 13.75
CA SER A 244 1.82 -16.86 14.94
C SER A 244 2.50 -18.17 14.60
N SER A 245 3.49 -18.56 15.39
CA SER A 245 3.97 -19.94 15.51
C SER A 245 3.49 -20.55 16.82
N ASN A 246 3.37 -21.86 16.87
CA ASN A 246 3.06 -22.58 18.11
C ASN A 246 3.99 -23.78 18.32
N ARG A 247 4.45 -23.96 19.56
CA ARG A 247 5.35 -25.06 19.93
C ARG A 247 5.08 -25.55 21.35
N VAL A 248 5.12 -26.87 21.53
CA VAL A 248 5.02 -27.46 22.86
C VAL A 248 6.33 -27.25 23.63
N VAL A 249 6.24 -27.05 24.95
CA VAL A 249 7.40 -26.77 25.81
C VAL A 249 8.46 -27.87 25.72
N SER A 250 8.06 -29.13 25.57
CA SER A 250 8.97 -30.29 25.44
C SER A 250 9.82 -30.27 24.17
N VAL A 251 9.41 -29.53 23.14
CA VAL A 251 10.21 -29.34 21.91
C VAL A 251 11.28 -28.27 22.09
N THR A 252 11.15 -27.39 23.09
CA THR A 252 12.19 -26.40 23.35
C THR A 252 13.53 -27.07 23.68
N ASP A 253 13.53 -28.31 24.17
CA ASP A 253 14.73 -29.09 24.50
C ASP A 253 15.63 -29.47 23.32
N ARG A 254 15.14 -29.29 22.10
CA ARG A 254 15.88 -29.61 20.88
C ARG A 254 16.60 -28.37 20.37
N VAL A 255 17.90 -28.28 20.72
CA VAL A 255 18.80 -27.14 20.46
C VAL A 255 18.84 -26.67 18.99
N SER A 256 18.59 -27.56 18.02
CA SER A 256 18.70 -27.22 16.60
C SER A 256 17.46 -26.56 15.97
N MET A 257 16.33 -26.46 16.68
CA MET A 257 15.04 -26.07 16.06
C MET A 257 14.44 -24.76 16.58
N ALA A 258 14.95 -24.15 17.64
CA ALA A 258 14.24 -23.09 18.33
C ALA A 258 14.76 -21.68 17.99
N GLN A 259 14.40 -21.16 16.81
CA GLN A 259 14.33 -19.72 16.61
C GLN A 259 13.01 -19.22 17.20
N PHE A 260 13.09 -18.38 18.23
CA PHE A 260 11.92 -17.81 18.92
C PHE A 260 11.62 -16.42 18.36
N ALA A 261 10.37 -16.19 17.98
CA ALA A 261 9.91 -14.85 17.61
C ALA A 261 9.68 -13.98 18.86
N SER A 262 9.50 -12.68 18.66
CA SER A 262 9.02 -11.73 19.66
C SER A 262 7.91 -10.92 19.01
N PRO A 263 6.72 -10.78 19.62
CA PRO A 263 6.35 -11.10 21.02
C PRO A 263 6.19 -12.60 21.36
N ARG A 264 6.20 -12.95 22.67
CA ARG A 264 6.07 -14.34 23.15
C ARG A 264 4.94 -14.52 24.15
N ILE A 265 4.19 -15.60 23.98
CA ILE A 265 3.14 -16.04 24.89
C ILE A 265 3.51 -17.41 25.43
N MET A 266 3.46 -17.58 26.74
CA MET A 266 3.56 -18.88 27.40
C MET A 266 2.20 -19.25 27.98
N ILE A 267 1.58 -20.32 27.46
CA ILE A 267 0.37 -20.90 28.04
C ILE A 267 0.78 -21.94 29.06
N VAL A 268 0.43 -21.69 30.32
CA VAL A 268 0.69 -22.57 31.47
C VAL A 268 -0.61 -23.23 31.89
N GLY A 269 -0.70 -24.54 31.70
CA GLY A 269 -1.88 -25.33 32.07
C GLY A 269 -1.56 -26.56 32.91
N SER A 270 -0.37 -26.64 33.50
CA SER A 270 -0.03 -27.66 34.48
C SER A 270 -0.78 -27.40 35.80
N GLU A 271 -1.32 -28.47 36.42
CA GLU A 271 -1.92 -28.38 37.77
C GLU A 271 -0.85 -28.16 38.85
N GLY A 272 0.36 -28.69 38.62
CA GLY A 272 1.52 -28.49 39.48
C GLY A 272 2.35 -27.29 39.06
N VAL A 273 3.23 -26.83 39.97
CA VAL A 273 4.24 -25.80 39.67
C VAL A 273 5.10 -26.28 38.49
N PRO A 274 5.24 -25.49 37.42
CA PRO A 274 5.95 -25.95 36.24
C PRO A 274 7.46 -26.03 36.46
N ASP A 275 8.03 -27.23 36.31
CA ASP A 275 9.45 -27.52 36.52
C ASP A 275 10.36 -27.00 35.39
N TYR A 276 9.78 -26.74 34.22
CA TYR A 276 10.48 -26.25 33.04
C TYR A 276 10.83 -24.75 33.10
N LEU A 277 10.35 -23.98 34.09
CA LEU A 277 10.53 -22.52 34.12
C LEU A 277 12.01 -22.09 34.09
N ALA A 278 12.87 -22.81 34.81
CA ALA A 278 14.31 -22.56 34.82
C ALA A 278 14.96 -22.82 33.46
N VAL A 279 14.58 -23.94 32.81
CA VAL A 279 15.08 -24.32 31.47
C VAL A 279 14.61 -23.32 30.42
N LEU A 280 13.33 -22.92 30.50
CA LEU A 280 12.74 -21.93 29.62
C LEU A 280 13.48 -20.59 29.74
N LYS A 281 13.85 -20.17 30.97
CA LYS A 281 14.55 -18.88 31.21
C LYS A 281 15.92 -18.87 30.55
N ALA A 282 16.65 -19.99 30.68
CA ALA A 282 17.95 -20.14 30.05
C ALA A 282 17.90 -19.99 28.51
N ARG A 283 16.77 -20.37 27.88
CA ARG A 283 16.59 -20.28 26.43
C ARG A 283 16.00 -18.97 25.96
N LEU A 284 14.95 -18.50 26.62
CA LEU A 284 14.24 -17.28 26.23
C LEU A 284 14.97 -16.02 26.67
N LYS A 285 15.97 -16.12 27.57
CA LYS A 285 16.69 -14.97 28.18
C LYS A 285 15.71 -14.02 28.89
N ASN A 286 16.15 -12.80 29.24
CA ASN A 286 15.31 -11.78 29.88
C ASN A 286 14.35 -11.08 28.91
N ASN A 287 13.74 -11.81 27.99
CA ASN A 287 12.75 -11.24 27.10
C ASN A 287 11.40 -11.15 27.83
N ASP A 288 10.63 -10.10 27.56
CA ASP A 288 9.26 -9.98 28.03
C ASP A 288 8.43 -11.14 27.47
N ILE A 289 7.79 -11.88 28.37
CA ILE A 289 6.92 -13.01 28.05
C ILE A 289 5.58 -12.72 28.74
N LEU A 290 4.50 -12.88 27.99
CA LEU A 290 3.16 -12.94 28.57
C LEU A 290 2.88 -14.38 29.01
N PHE A 291 2.74 -14.59 30.32
CA PHE A 291 2.28 -15.86 30.86
C PHE A 291 0.75 -15.85 30.94
N VAL A 292 0.10 -16.78 30.25
CA VAL A 292 -1.34 -17.03 30.32
C VAL A 292 -1.53 -18.30 31.14
N CYS A 293 -1.95 -18.14 32.40
CA CYS A 293 -1.97 -19.21 33.38
C CYS A 293 -3.41 -19.65 33.64
N LEU A 294 -3.71 -20.92 33.34
CA LEU A 294 -5.01 -21.52 33.63
C LEU A 294 -5.21 -21.77 35.12
N GLU A 295 -4.10 -21.92 35.85
CA GLU A 295 -4.03 -21.98 37.30
C GLU A 295 -3.01 -20.96 37.82
N ASP A 296 -3.20 -20.45 39.04
CA ASP A 296 -2.34 -19.41 39.58
C ASP A 296 -0.96 -19.94 39.99
N HIS A 297 0.01 -19.77 39.08
CA HIS A 297 1.43 -20.06 39.30
C HIS A 297 2.28 -18.80 39.46
N SER A 298 1.65 -17.67 39.80
CA SER A 298 2.29 -16.34 39.73
C SER A 298 3.57 -16.24 40.54
N ALA A 299 3.60 -16.80 41.75
CA ALA A 299 4.76 -16.75 42.63
C ALA A 299 5.99 -17.46 42.03
N ALA A 300 5.80 -18.68 41.51
CA ALA A 300 6.86 -19.46 40.89
C ALA A 300 7.34 -18.83 39.58
N ILE A 301 6.41 -18.30 38.78
CA ILE A 301 6.75 -17.58 37.54
C ILE A 301 7.59 -16.34 37.86
N LYS A 302 7.21 -15.54 38.86
CA LYS A 302 7.94 -14.32 39.25
C LYS A 302 9.33 -14.60 39.83
N GLU A 303 9.56 -15.75 40.46
CA GLU A 303 10.91 -16.15 40.90
C GLU A 303 11.88 -16.27 39.71
N HIS A 304 11.38 -16.79 38.58
CA HIS A 304 12.19 -16.95 37.37
C HIS A 304 12.10 -15.73 36.43
N TYR A 305 10.96 -15.08 36.32
CA TYR A 305 10.66 -14.00 35.38
C TYR A 305 10.03 -12.80 36.11
N PRO A 306 10.82 -12.02 36.88
CA PRO A 306 10.31 -10.96 37.73
C PRO A 306 9.55 -9.87 36.96
N ASP A 307 10.01 -9.57 35.74
CA ASP A 307 9.48 -8.49 34.91
C ASP A 307 8.34 -8.95 33.97
N SER A 308 8.03 -10.25 33.95
CA SER A 308 7.00 -10.79 33.04
C SER A 308 5.59 -10.32 33.38
N THR A 309 4.74 -10.23 32.36
CA THR A 309 3.30 -10.02 32.56
C THR A 309 2.64 -11.37 32.77
N ILE A 310 1.77 -11.48 33.79
CA ILE A 310 1.04 -12.70 34.12
C ILE A 310 -0.45 -12.41 34.03
N LEU A 311 -1.14 -13.20 33.24
CA LEU A 311 -2.58 -13.20 33.06
C LEU A 311 -3.14 -14.50 33.64
N ASN A 312 -3.74 -14.42 34.82
CA ASN A 312 -4.45 -15.54 35.43
C ASN A 312 -5.87 -15.59 34.87
N VAL A 313 -6.21 -16.70 34.19
CA VAL A 313 -7.43 -16.82 33.38
C VAL A 313 -8.36 -17.92 33.86
N ASP A 314 -8.29 -18.27 35.14
CA ASP A 314 -9.19 -19.25 35.73
C ASP A 314 -10.66 -18.83 35.53
N GLY A 315 -11.47 -19.76 35.02
CA GLY A 315 -12.87 -19.55 34.67
C GLY A 315 -13.14 -18.70 33.41
N TRP A 316 -12.11 -18.20 32.71
CA TRP A 316 -12.32 -17.41 31.49
C TRP A 316 -12.63 -18.30 30.29
N SER A 317 -13.45 -17.80 29.38
CA SER A 317 -13.64 -18.41 28.07
C SER A 317 -12.43 -18.18 27.16
N ASN A 318 -12.22 -19.05 26.18
CA ASN A 318 -11.16 -18.89 25.19
C ASN A 318 -11.22 -17.55 24.43
N SER A 319 -12.43 -17.00 24.26
CA SER A 319 -12.62 -15.69 23.60
C SER A 319 -12.11 -14.55 24.48
N GLU A 320 -12.43 -14.56 25.77
CA GLU A 320 -11.96 -13.56 26.72
C GLU A 320 -10.43 -13.60 26.85
N ILE A 321 -9.85 -14.80 26.89
CA ILE A 321 -8.40 -14.99 26.89
C ILE A 321 -7.79 -14.39 25.63
N PHE A 322 -8.35 -14.67 24.46
CA PHE A 322 -7.84 -14.12 23.20
C PHE A 322 -7.90 -12.58 23.19
N ASP A 323 -9.00 -11.98 23.62
CA ASP A 323 -9.16 -10.51 23.59
C ASP A 323 -8.12 -9.81 24.47
N GLU A 324 -7.85 -10.32 25.67
CA GLU A 324 -6.82 -9.75 26.55
C GLU A 324 -5.40 -9.98 26.03
N VAL A 325 -5.11 -11.16 25.50
CA VAL A 325 -3.83 -11.47 24.86
C VAL A 325 -3.59 -10.57 23.64
N LEU A 326 -4.61 -10.33 22.82
CA LEU A 326 -4.54 -9.45 21.66
C LEU A 326 -4.27 -8.00 22.07
N LYS A 327 -4.96 -7.50 23.11
CA LYS A 327 -4.71 -6.16 23.67
C LYS A 327 -3.26 -6.03 24.12
N TYR A 328 -2.72 -7.03 24.82
CA TYR A 328 -1.33 -7.04 25.24
C TYR A 328 -0.37 -6.92 24.04
N ILE A 329 -0.54 -7.77 23.03
CA ILE A 329 0.33 -7.79 21.83
C ILE A 329 0.27 -6.48 21.04
N THR A 330 -0.91 -5.85 20.96
CA THR A 330 -1.14 -4.68 20.10
C THR A 330 -0.98 -3.34 20.82
N SER A 331 -0.87 -3.32 22.14
CA SER A 331 -0.59 -2.09 22.90
C SER A 331 0.82 -1.54 22.57
N GLU A 332 1.03 -0.22 22.69
CA GLU A 332 2.36 0.40 22.49
C GLU A 332 3.43 -0.14 23.47
N ASN A 333 3.02 -0.77 24.58
CA ASN A 333 3.87 -1.49 25.53
C ASN A 333 4.02 -2.99 25.21
N GLY A 334 3.37 -3.48 24.14
CA GLY A 334 3.37 -4.85 23.66
C GLY A 334 4.66 -5.19 22.94
N LEU A 335 5.75 -5.18 23.69
CA LEU A 335 7.12 -5.55 23.32
C LEU A 335 7.77 -4.56 22.36
N VAL A 336 8.68 -3.73 22.89
CA VAL A 336 9.72 -3.01 22.13
C VAL A 336 10.70 -4.01 21.53
#